data_AF-A0A7S2MA98-F1
#
_entry.id   AF-A0A7S2MA98-F1
#
_cell.length_a   1.000
_cell.length_b   1.000
_cell.length_c   1.000
_cell.angle_alpha   90.00
_cell.angle_beta   90.00
_cell.angle_gamma   90.00
#
_symmetry.space_group_name_H-M   'P 1'
#
loop_
_entity.id
_entity.type
_entity.pdbx_description
1 polymer ?
#
loop_
_entity_poly.entity_id
_entity_poly.type
_entity_poly.pdbx_seq_one_letter_code
_entity_poly.pdbx_strand_id
1 'polypeptide(L)'
;WYDRAQEGEEKEGHTINFEASSAEQQQRIPGMSEDSNLFTPDNGNDDSNKQTGLRQSNSFGMQDGALEITASSSVPLSHPSFKRRRREKAVICCFGSIKISRRKAGILSACMNGIWGGSVMVPMHYSGGNTGGLRYAISFAIGASIITVFLWILRYCYHLHKTKFSFRESFLALPSFHVRVMWLPGGTAGLLWSVGNILSMISVQQLGEGVGYSVIQASMFVSGLWGIFWYREVQRALDRIKWLLAAFVTLTGILLLGYEHRT
;
A
#
# COMPACT_ATOMS: atom_id res chain seq x y z
N TRP A 1 10.68 -1.43 0.39
CA TRP A 1 10.17 -0.14 0.88
C TRP A 1 8.99 -0.43 1.79
N TYR A 2 7.93 -1.11 1.32
CA TYR A 2 6.85 -1.63 2.17
C TYR A 2 7.36 -2.57 3.29
N ASP A 3 8.20 -3.57 2.96
CA ASP A 3 8.77 -4.47 3.99
C ASP A 3 9.76 -3.76 4.94
N ARG A 4 10.36 -2.64 4.50
CA ARG A 4 11.29 -1.85 5.33
C ARG A 4 10.55 -0.85 6.24
N ALA A 5 9.28 -0.57 5.96
CA ALA A 5 8.41 0.23 6.82
C ALA A 5 7.84 -0.64 7.96
N GLN A 6 7.54 -1.92 7.71
CA GLN A 6 7.13 -2.85 8.77
C GLN A 6 8.26 -3.20 9.74
N GLU A 7 9.50 -3.38 9.27
CA GLU A 7 10.66 -3.60 10.15
C GLU A 7 11.03 -2.38 11.03
N GLY A 8 10.52 -1.18 10.69
CA GLY A 8 10.67 0.03 11.49
C GLY A 8 9.67 0.10 12.65
N GLU A 9 8.41 -0.29 12.42
CA GLU A 9 7.38 -0.30 13.47
C GLU A 9 7.59 -1.38 14.53
N GLU A 10 8.22 -2.51 14.18
CA GLU A 10 8.47 -3.60 15.13
C GLU A 10 9.57 -3.27 16.17
N LYS A 11 10.39 -2.23 15.91
CA LYS A 11 11.46 -1.80 16.83
C LYS A 11 11.08 -0.66 17.78
N GLU A 12 9.95 0.01 17.55
CA GLU A 12 9.44 1.06 18.45
C GLU A 12 8.31 0.58 19.38
N GLY A 13 7.96 -0.71 19.33
CA GLY A 13 7.01 -1.37 20.25
C GLY A 13 7.55 -1.60 21.67
N HIS A 14 8.35 -0.68 22.21
CA HIS A 14 8.78 -0.72 23.60
C HIS A 14 7.66 -0.17 24.49
N THR A 15 6.79 -1.08 24.92
CA THR A 15 6.09 -1.12 26.21
C THR A 15 5.93 0.23 26.94
N ILE A 16 4.96 1.04 26.52
CA ILE A 16 4.34 2.02 27.41
C ILE A 16 3.26 1.26 28.20
N ASN A 17 3.64 0.80 29.39
CA ASN A 17 2.69 0.33 30.39
C ASN A 17 1.88 1.54 30.87
N PHE A 18 0.67 1.69 30.35
CA PHE A 18 -0.33 2.58 30.93
C PHE A 18 -1.02 1.83 32.07
N GLU A 19 -0.44 1.97 33.25
CA GLU A 19 -1.01 1.56 34.53
C GLU A 19 -2.17 2.50 34.88
N ALA A 20 -3.37 2.18 34.37
CA ALA A 20 -4.61 2.81 34.80
C ALA A 20 -5.17 2.04 36.00
N SER A 21 -4.71 2.45 37.18
CA SER A 21 -5.27 2.12 38.49
C SER A 21 -6.43 3.05 38.84
N SER A 22 -7.34 2.54 39.69
CA SER A 22 -8.56 3.13 40.29
C SER A 22 -9.83 3.00 39.44
N ALA A 23 -10.68 2.00 39.72
CA ALA A 23 -11.72 1.97 40.78
C ALA A 23 -12.94 2.80 40.32
N GLU A 24 -14.20 2.39 40.41
CA GLU A 24 -14.92 1.36 41.16
C GLU A 24 -16.34 1.44 40.57
N GLN A 25 -16.95 0.37 40.04
CA GLN A 25 -18.37 0.14 40.34
C GLN A 25 -18.79 -1.30 40.06
N GLN A 26 -19.05 -1.93 41.19
CA GLN A 26 -19.41 -3.31 41.39
C GLN A 26 -20.92 -3.37 41.53
N GLN A 27 -21.59 -4.18 40.71
CA GLN A 27 -22.85 -4.81 41.11
C GLN A 27 -22.94 -6.21 40.50
N ARG A 28 -22.56 -7.19 41.33
CA ARG A 28 -22.90 -8.60 41.19
C ARG A 28 -24.34 -8.81 41.67
N ILE A 29 -25.11 -9.62 40.95
CA ILE A 29 -26.16 -10.46 41.52
C ILE A 29 -25.78 -11.91 41.21
N PRO A 30 -25.76 -12.83 42.20
CA PRO A 30 -25.34 -14.21 42.04
C PRO A 30 -26.52 -15.18 41.87
N GLY A 31 -26.25 -16.31 41.20
CA GLY A 31 -26.92 -17.57 41.48
C GLY A 31 -27.90 -18.07 40.41
N MET A 32 -27.49 -19.10 39.66
CA MET A 32 -28.27 -20.33 39.52
C MET A 32 -27.40 -21.43 38.87
N SER A 33 -27.02 -22.40 39.69
CA SER A 33 -26.57 -23.73 39.31
C SER A 33 -27.79 -24.64 39.29
N GLU A 34 -28.06 -25.33 38.20
CA GLU A 34 -28.83 -26.58 38.23
C GLU A 34 -28.23 -27.59 37.25
N ASP A 35 -27.82 -28.71 37.84
CA ASP A 35 -27.42 -29.95 37.21
C ASP A 35 -28.60 -30.60 36.49
N SER A 36 -28.35 -31.29 35.39
CA SER A 36 -29.09 -32.51 35.05
C SER A 36 -28.30 -33.38 34.08
N ASN A 37 -27.74 -34.44 34.65
CA ASN A 37 -27.37 -35.68 33.98
C ASN A 37 -28.57 -36.24 33.20
N LEU A 38 -28.37 -36.80 32.00
CA LEU A 38 -28.74 -38.19 31.69
C LEU A 38 -28.34 -38.59 30.25
N PHE A 39 -27.89 -39.85 30.13
CA PHE A 39 -27.96 -40.74 28.97
C PHE A 39 -26.64 -41.10 28.24
N THR A 40 -26.01 -42.17 28.75
CA THR A 40 -25.28 -43.21 27.99
C THR A 40 -26.25 -44.36 27.64
N PRO A 41 -26.02 -45.16 26.57
CA PRO A 41 -25.08 -46.30 26.59
C PRO A 41 -24.20 -46.35 25.32
N ASP A 42 -22.91 -46.66 25.40
CA ASP A 42 -22.25 -47.98 25.57
C ASP A 42 -22.47 -48.95 24.38
N ASN A 43 -21.42 -49.15 23.57
CA ASN A 43 -20.85 -50.48 23.30
C ASN A 43 -19.66 -50.43 22.31
N GLY A 44 -18.56 -51.08 22.72
CA GLY A 44 -17.90 -52.07 21.87
C GLY A 44 -16.56 -51.71 21.19
N ASN A 45 -15.47 -52.08 21.88
CA ASN A 45 -14.37 -52.92 21.38
C ASN A 45 -13.62 -52.55 20.08
N ASP A 46 -12.31 -52.28 20.18
CA ASP A 46 -11.28 -53.33 20.09
C ASP A 46 -9.83 -52.77 20.22
N ASP A 47 -9.12 -53.35 21.19
CA ASP A 47 -7.78 -53.93 21.10
C ASP A 47 -6.54 -53.13 20.64
N SER A 48 -5.71 -52.84 21.65
CA SER A 48 -4.32 -53.29 21.79
C SER A 48 -3.26 -52.80 20.77
N ASN A 49 -2.24 -52.09 21.26
CA ASN A 49 -0.92 -52.72 21.49
C ASN A 49 0.00 -51.85 22.34
N LYS A 50 0.81 -52.56 23.12
CA LYS A 50 1.79 -52.11 24.11
C LYS A 50 3.01 -51.47 23.44
N GLN A 51 3.62 -50.46 24.07
CA GLN A 51 5.03 -50.55 24.44
C GLN A 51 5.43 -49.57 25.53
N THR A 52 5.98 -50.17 26.58
CA THR A 52 6.62 -49.62 27.77
C THR A 52 8.05 -49.19 27.48
N GLY A 53 8.53 -48.15 28.18
CA GLY A 53 9.95 -47.76 28.17
C GLY A 53 10.26 -46.67 29.19
N LEU A 54 10.62 -47.08 30.41
CA LEU A 54 11.02 -46.29 31.58
C LEU A 54 12.43 -45.68 31.45
N ARG A 55 12.63 -44.45 31.98
CA ARG A 55 13.75 -44.01 32.88
C ARG A 55 13.59 -42.51 33.20
N GLN A 56 13.33 -42.12 34.46
CA GLN A 56 14.30 -41.65 35.48
C GLN A 56 15.19 -40.49 35.00
N SER A 57 15.48 -39.41 35.72
CA SER A 57 15.14 -38.91 37.06
C SER A 57 15.88 -37.56 37.23
N ASN A 58 15.27 -36.62 37.96
CA ASN A 58 15.84 -35.54 38.77
C ASN A 58 17.29 -35.07 38.55
N SER A 59 17.47 -33.75 38.41
CA SER A 59 18.41 -33.02 39.28
C SER A 59 18.17 -31.51 39.21
N PHE A 60 17.68 -31.00 40.34
CA PHE A 60 17.68 -29.60 40.74
C PHE A 60 19.13 -29.23 41.16
N GLY A 61 19.68 -28.14 40.64
CA GLY A 61 21.06 -27.72 40.90
C GLY A 61 21.25 -26.24 40.65
N MET A 62 21.01 -25.46 41.68
CA MET A 62 21.35 -24.05 41.83
C MET A 62 22.84 -23.96 42.19
N GLN A 63 23.65 -23.28 41.37
CA GLN A 63 25.03 -22.93 41.72
C GLN A 63 25.41 -21.57 41.14
N ASP A 64 25.91 -20.73 42.05
CA ASP A 64 26.44 -19.39 41.85
C ASP A 64 27.83 -19.40 41.18
N GLY A 65 28.09 -18.35 40.40
CA GLY A 65 29.40 -17.66 40.37
C GLY A 65 30.54 -18.29 39.58
N ALA A 66 30.81 -17.76 38.37
CA ALA A 66 32.14 -17.30 37.96
C ALA A 66 32.07 -16.61 36.59
N LEU A 67 32.55 -15.36 36.56
CA LEU A 67 32.64 -14.50 35.39
C LEU A 67 33.89 -14.91 34.59
N GLU A 68 33.72 -15.81 33.63
CA GLU A 68 34.77 -16.18 32.67
C GLU A 68 34.56 -15.40 31.37
N ILE A 69 35.36 -14.35 31.17
CA ILE A 69 35.41 -13.56 29.93
C ILE A 69 36.11 -14.43 28.88
N THR A 70 35.36 -15.31 28.23
CA THR A 70 35.82 -16.08 27.08
C THR A 70 35.76 -15.18 25.85
N ALA A 71 36.92 -14.88 25.27
CA ALA A 71 37.06 -14.15 24.02
C ALA A 71 36.30 -14.88 22.90
N SER A 72 35.13 -14.33 22.54
CA SER A 72 34.29 -14.82 21.45
C SER A 72 35.02 -14.67 20.12
N SER A 73 35.44 -15.80 19.54
CA SER A 73 35.91 -15.87 18.17
C SER A 73 34.80 -15.39 17.23
N SER A 74 35.04 -14.28 16.53
CA SER A 74 34.13 -13.76 15.53
C SER A 74 34.02 -14.75 14.36
N VAL A 75 32.96 -15.57 14.39
CA VAL A 75 32.58 -16.42 13.26
C VAL A 75 32.22 -15.49 12.09
N PRO A 76 32.92 -15.55 10.94
CA PRO A 76 32.57 -14.73 9.79
C PRO A 76 31.19 -15.16 9.28
N LEU A 77 30.19 -14.32 9.54
CA LEU A 77 28.82 -14.49 9.07
C LEU A 77 28.83 -14.38 7.53
N SER A 78 28.96 -15.53 6.86
CA SER A 78 28.77 -15.63 5.42
C SER A 78 27.30 -15.33 5.12
N HIS A 79 26.99 -14.08 4.78
CA HIS A 79 25.65 -13.70 4.36
C HIS A 79 25.24 -14.56 3.15
N PRO A 80 24.19 -15.38 3.26
CA PRO A 80 23.70 -16.14 2.12
C PRO A 80 23.26 -15.15 1.06
N SER A 81 23.95 -15.14 -0.08
CA SER A 81 23.60 -14.33 -1.23
C SER A 81 22.20 -14.74 -1.70
N PHE A 82 21.20 -13.98 -1.26
CA PHE A 82 19.79 -14.23 -1.54
C PHE A 82 19.59 -14.10 -3.06
N LYS A 83 19.70 -15.22 -3.77
CA LYS A 83 19.51 -15.30 -5.22
C LYS A 83 18.03 -15.04 -5.48
N ARG A 84 17.69 -13.76 -5.66
CA ARG A 84 16.34 -13.23 -5.82
C ARG A 84 15.68 -13.89 -7.03
N ARG A 85 15.02 -15.04 -6.83
CA ARG A 85 14.22 -15.73 -7.85
C ARG A 85 13.18 -14.73 -8.34
N ARG A 86 13.39 -14.20 -9.54
CA ARG A 86 12.39 -13.40 -10.26
C ARG A 86 11.21 -14.32 -10.56
N ARG A 87 10.28 -14.44 -9.62
CA ARG A 87 8.95 -15.00 -9.91
C ARG A 87 8.29 -14.03 -10.90
N GLU A 88 8.20 -14.47 -12.14
CA GLU A 88 7.32 -13.86 -13.14
C GLU A 88 5.91 -13.95 -12.57
N LYS A 89 5.31 -12.78 -12.29
CA LYS A 89 3.94 -12.73 -11.79
C LYS A 89 3.04 -12.84 -13.01
N ALA A 90 2.30 -13.93 -13.13
CA ALA A 90 1.23 -14.02 -14.11
C ALA A 90 0.15 -13.01 -13.71
N VAL A 91 -0.22 -12.12 -14.62
CA VAL A 91 -1.33 -11.18 -14.41
C VAL A 91 -2.58 -11.89 -14.91
N ILE A 92 -3.49 -12.20 -13.99
CA ILE A 92 -4.78 -12.79 -14.34
C ILE A 92 -5.67 -11.63 -14.76
N CYS A 93 -5.97 -11.53 -16.05
CA CYS A 93 -6.95 -10.59 -16.57
C CYS A 93 -8.32 -11.29 -16.58
N CYS A 94 -9.42 -10.54 -16.56
CA CYS A 94 -10.79 -11.06 -16.44
C CYS A 94 -11.20 -12.11 -17.51
N PHE A 95 -10.41 -12.27 -18.59
CA PHE A 95 -10.66 -13.20 -19.69
C PHE A 95 -9.56 -14.27 -19.87
N GLY A 96 -8.62 -14.40 -18.92
CA GLY A 96 -7.57 -15.41 -18.98
C GLY A 96 -6.24 -14.99 -18.33
N SER A 97 -5.37 -15.97 -18.11
CA SER A 97 -4.02 -15.74 -17.57
C SER A 97 -3.04 -15.38 -18.68
N ILE A 98 -2.87 -14.08 -18.96
CA ILE A 98 -1.87 -13.61 -19.93
C ILE A 98 -0.53 -13.42 -19.20
N LYS A 99 0.50 -14.15 -19.65
CA LYS A 99 1.86 -14.00 -19.14
C LYS A 99 2.52 -12.76 -19.74
N ILE A 100 2.36 -11.61 -19.09
CA ILE A 100 2.99 -10.35 -19.50
C ILE A 100 4.29 -10.14 -18.71
N SER A 101 5.40 -9.92 -19.42
CA SER A 101 6.67 -9.52 -18.81
C SER A 101 6.52 -8.17 -18.07
N ARG A 102 7.11 -8.03 -16.88
CA ARG A 102 7.01 -6.81 -16.06
C ARG A 102 7.37 -5.53 -16.83
N ARG A 103 8.34 -5.61 -17.74
CA ARG A 103 8.74 -4.46 -18.58
C ARG A 103 7.63 -4.07 -19.55
N LYS A 104 7.01 -5.05 -20.21
CA LYS A 104 5.89 -4.83 -21.13
C LYS A 104 4.68 -4.28 -20.39
N ALA A 105 4.38 -4.81 -19.19
CA ALA A 105 3.31 -4.29 -18.35
C ALA A 105 3.54 -2.83 -17.93
N GLY A 106 4.77 -2.46 -17.57
CA GLY A 106 5.13 -1.08 -17.24
C GLY A 106 4.96 -0.13 -18.43
N ILE A 107 5.44 -0.53 -19.61
CA ILE A 107 5.29 0.27 -20.84
C ILE A 107 3.81 0.43 -21.20
N LEU A 108 3.04 -0.66 -21.18
CA LEU A 108 1.61 -0.62 -21.46
C LEU A 108 0.86 0.29 -20.48
N SER A 109 1.16 0.17 -19.18
CA SER A 109 0.56 1.03 -18.15
C SER A 109 0.92 2.50 -18.37
N ALA A 110 2.15 2.81 -18.80
CA ALA A 110 2.56 4.18 -19.09
C ALA A 110 1.82 4.74 -20.32
N CYS A 111 1.69 3.95 -21.38
CA CYS A 111 0.91 4.34 -22.57
C CYS A 111 -0.57 4.56 -22.23
N MET A 112 -1.18 3.63 -21.48
CA MET A 112 -2.57 3.77 -21.06
C MET A 112 -2.77 5.00 -20.17
N ASN A 113 -1.85 5.26 -19.23
CA ASN A 113 -1.90 6.45 -18.38
C ASN A 113 -1.74 7.74 -19.20
N GLY A 114 -0.87 7.75 -20.20
CA GLY A 114 -0.70 8.90 -21.09
C GLY A 114 -1.93 9.18 -21.95
N ILE A 115 -2.49 8.14 -22.58
CA ILE A 115 -3.71 8.25 -23.39
C ILE A 115 -4.90 8.68 -22.53
N TRP A 116 -5.13 8.01 -21.40
CA TRP A 116 -6.21 8.33 -20.48
C TRP A 116 -6.06 9.74 -19.88
N GLY A 117 -4.86 10.09 -19.42
CA GLY A 117 -4.56 11.41 -18.85
C GLY A 117 -4.73 12.55 -19.86
N GLY A 118 -4.31 12.35 -21.11
CA GLY A 118 -4.54 13.32 -22.18
C GLY A 118 -6.02 13.44 -22.57
N SER A 119 -6.75 12.33 -22.53
CA SER A 119 -8.17 12.28 -22.91
C SER A 119 -9.09 12.94 -21.88
N VAL A 120 -8.69 12.99 -20.61
CA VAL A 120 -9.45 13.62 -19.52
C VAL A 120 -9.75 15.10 -19.81
N MET A 121 -8.89 15.80 -20.55
CA MET A 121 -9.06 17.23 -20.83
C MET A 121 -9.91 17.48 -22.09
N VAL A 122 -10.21 16.46 -22.89
CA VAL A 122 -11.01 16.60 -24.11
C VAL A 122 -12.42 17.16 -23.84
N PRO A 123 -13.18 16.69 -22.84
CA PRO A 123 -14.51 17.25 -22.54
C PRO A 123 -14.48 18.74 -22.19
N MET A 124 -13.36 19.24 -21.63
CA MET A 124 -13.21 20.65 -21.29
C MET A 124 -13.20 21.52 -22.55
N HIS A 125 -12.63 21.03 -23.66
CA HIS A 125 -12.62 21.74 -24.93
C HIS A 125 -14.01 21.78 -25.59
N TYR A 126 -14.84 20.76 -25.37
CA TYR A 126 -16.20 20.70 -25.94
C TYR A 126 -17.28 21.37 -25.10
N SER A 127 -17.02 21.66 -23.81
CA SER A 127 -17.94 22.44 -22.99
C SER A 127 -17.88 23.92 -23.38
N GLY A 128 -18.48 24.29 -24.51
CA GLY A 128 -18.65 25.68 -24.91
C GLY A 128 -19.53 26.41 -23.89
N GLY A 129 -18.94 27.31 -23.10
CA GLY A 129 -19.66 28.11 -22.11
C GLY A 129 -18.81 28.60 -20.94
N ASN A 130 -19.39 29.43 -20.08
CA ASN A 130 -18.80 29.96 -18.84
C ASN A 130 -18.69 28.89 -17.72
N THR A 131 -18.44 27.64 -18.11
CA THR A 131 -18.32 26.45 -17.23
C THR A 131 -16.87 25.97 -17.11
N GLY A 132 -15.92 26.68 -17.72
CA GLY A 132 -14.50 26.39 -17.59
C GLY A 132 -13.97 26.57 -16.16
N GLY A 133 -12.81 26.00 -15.89
CA GLY A 133 -12.12 26.22 -14.62
C GLY A 133 -12.67 25.38 -13.47
N LEU A 134 -12.82 26.03 -12.32
CA LEU A 134 -13.12 25.40 -11.03
C LEU A 134 -14.38 24.52 -11.03
N ARG A 135 -15.42 24.88 -11.80
CA ARG A 135 -16.66 24.09 -11.91
C ARG A 135 -16.42 22.71 -12.49
N TYR A 136 -15.53 22.61 -13.48
CA TYR A 136 -15.11 21.33 -14.04
C TYR A 136 -14.35 20.50 -12.99
N ALA A 137 -13.44 21.11 -12.21
CA ALA A 137 -12.71 20.40 -11.16
C ALA A 137 -13.64 19.82 -10.07
N ILE A 138 -14.67 20.57 -9.67
CA ILE A 138 -15.68 20.10 -8.71
C ILE A 138 -16.49 18.94 -9.30
N SER A 139 -16.96 19.07 -10.54
CA SER A 139 -17.68 18.00 -11.23
C SER A 139 -16.84 16.73 -11.37
N PHE A 140 -15.55 16.89 -11.72
CA PHE A 140 -14.59 15.80 -11.80
C PHE A 140 -14.42 15.09 -10.45
N ALA A 141 -14.29 15.83 -9.34
CA ALA A 141 -14.18 15.26 -8.00
C ALA A 141 -15.43 14.45 -7.60
N ILE A 142 -16.63 14.94 -7.94
CA ILE A 142 -17.89 14.23 -7.70
C ILE A 142 -17.92 12.94 -8.54
N GLY A 143 -17.61 13.03 -9.84
CA GLY A 143 -17.56 11.87 -10.73
C GLY A 143 -16.56 10.82 -10.25
N ALA A 144 -15.36 11.23 -9.86
CA ALA A 144 -14.33 10.34 -9.31
C ALA A 144 -14.80 9.67 -8.00
N SER A 145 -15.51 10.40 -7.14
CA SER A 145 -16.08 9.85 -5.90
C SER A 145 -17.14 8.80 -6.20
N ILE A 146 -18.06 9.07 -7.13
CA ILE A 146 -19.10 8.12 -7.55
C ILE A 146 -18.48 6.85 -8.12
N ILE A 147 -17.54 6.97 -9.06
CA ILE A 147 -16.86 5.82 -9.67
C ILE A 147 -16.08 5.03 -8.61
N THR A 148 -15.45 5.70 -7.65
CA THR A 148 -14.73 5.03 -6.57
C THR A 148 -15.70 4.20 -5.71
N VAL A 149 -16.82 4.78 -5.27
CA VAL A 149 -17.85 4.06 -4.51
C VAL A 149 -18.40 2.89 -5.33
N PHE A 150 -18.65 3.09 -6.62
CA PHE A 150 -19.12 2.05 -7.52
C PHE A 150 -18.13 0.88 -7.64
N LEU A 151 -16.82 1.15 -7.81
CA LEU A 151 -15.79 0.11 -7.84
C LEU A 151 -15.68 -0.65 -6.52
N TRP A 152 -15.90 0.02 -5.38
CA TRP A 152 -15.98 -0.62 -4.08
C TRP A 152 -17.19 -1.56 -3.98
N ILE A 153 -18.36 -1.13 -4.46
CA ILE A 153 -19.57 -1.96 -4.54
C ILE A 153 -19.34 -3.17 -5.44
N LEU A 154 -18.79 -2.97 -6.65
CA LEU A 154 -18.47 -4.08 -7.56
C LEU A 154 -17.48 -5.07 -6.96
N ARG A 155 -16.44 -4.57 -6.29
CA ARG A 155 -15.47 -5.43 -5.59
C ARG A 155 -16.14 -6.22 -4.48
N TYR A 156 -17.01 -5.58 -3.70
CA TYR A 156 -17.79 -6.27 -2.65
C TYR A 156 -18.70 -7.35 -3.25
N CYS A 157 -19.46 -7.04 -4.31
CA CYS A 157 -20.30 -8.00 -5.03
C CYS A 157 -19.49 -9.18 -5.61
N TYR A 158 -18.30 -8.91 -6.16
CA TYR A 158 -17.40 -9.96 -6.66
C TYR A 158 -16.95 -10.90 -5.53
N HIS A 159 -16.58 -10.35 -4.38
CA HIS A 159 -16.22 -11.17 -3.21
C HIS A 159 -17.41 -11.96 -2.68
N LEU A 160 -18.59 -11.35 -2.64
CA LEU A 160 -19.84 -11.99 -2.20
C LEU A 160 -20.25 -13.17 -3.10
N HIS A 161 -20.07 -13.04 -4.41
CA HIS A 161 -20.27 -14.14 -5.35
C HIS A 161 -19.23 -15.26 -5.13
N LYS A 162 -17.98 -14.91 -4.81
CA LYS A 162 -16.90 -15.89 -4.58
C LYS A 162 -17.04 -16.65 -3.25
N THR A 163 -17.56 -16.02 -2.20
CA THR A 163 -17.71 -16.62 -0.85
C THR A 163 -19.09 -17.21 -0.61
N LYS A 164 -19.80 -17.64 -1.68
CA LYS A 164 -21.13 -18.28 -1.60
C LYS A 164 -22.14 -17.48 -0.75
N PHE A 165 -22.19 -16.16 -0.93
CA PHE A 165 -23.13 -15.26 -0.24
C PHE A 165 -22.96 -15.13 1.29
N SER A 166 -21.79 -15.47 1.86
CA SER A 166 -21.47 -15.17 3.26
C SER A 166 -21.10 -13.69 3.46
N PHE A 167 -22.05 -12.88 3.95
CA PHE A 167 -21.88 -11.42 4.15
C PHE A 167 -20.69 -11.06 5.06
N ARG A 168 -20.51 -11.79 6.17
CA ARG A 168 -19.47 -11.50 7.17
C ARG A 168 -18.07 -11.74 6.62
N GLU A 169 -17.87 -12.83 5.88
CA GLU A 169 -16.59 -13.15 5.25
C GLU A 169 -16.26 -12.17 4.12
N SER A 170 -17.25 -11.79 3.30
CA SER A 170 -17.03 -10.79 2.24
C SER A 170 -16.65 -9.43 2.81
N PHE A 171 -17.27 -9.01 3.93
CA PHE A 171 -16.93 -7.74 4.58
C PHE A 171 -15.54 -7.79 5.22
N LEU A 172 -15.16 -8.90 5.85
CA LEU A 172 -13.81 -9.09 6.41
C LEU A 172 -12.71 -9.19 5.34
N ALA A 173 -13.05 -9.58 4.11
CA ALA A 173 -12.12 -9.60 2.98
C ALA A 173 -11.87 -8.21 2.37
N LEU A 174 -12.68 -7.20 2.72
CA LEU A 174 -12.43 -5.82 2.32
C LEU A 174 -11.21 -5.28 3.08
N PRO A 175 -10.40 -4.41 2.45
CA PRO A 175 -9.30 -3.76 3.15
C PRO A 175 -9.86 -2.99 4.37
N SER A 176 -9.31 -3.24 5.56
CA SER A 176 -9.73 -2.53 6.76
C SER A 176 -9.45 -1.04 6.61
N PHE A 177 -10.48 -0.24 6.90
CA PHE A 177 -10.37 1.22 6.89
C PHE A 177 -9.56 1.67 8.09
N HIS A 178 -8.25 1.83 7.91
CA HIS A 178 -7.38 2.43 8.91
C HIS A 178 -7.54 3.95 8.94
N VAL A 179 -8.78 4.46 9.08
CA VAL A 179 -9.10 5.88 8.96
C VAL A 179 -8.23 6.71 9.90
N ARG A 180 -8.04 6.27 11.15
CA ARG A 180 -7.24 6.98 12.16
C ARG A 180 -5.76 7.16 11.79
N VAL A 181 -5.20 6.27 10.99
CA VAL A 181 -3.80 6.35 10.53
C VAL A 181 -3.70 7.01 9.16
N MET A 182 -4.66 6.76 8.27
CA MET A 182 -4.61 7.20 6.88
C MET A 182 -5.19 8.61 6.65
N TRP A 183 -6.01 9.16 7.55
CA TRP A 183 -6.66 10.45 7.33
C TRP A 183 -5.65 11.59 7.17
N LEU A 184 -4.57 11.59 7.96
CA LEU A 184 -3.55 12.64 7.89
C LEU A 184 -2.70 12.56 6.61
N PRO A 185 -2.01 11.44 6.30
CA PRO A 185 -1.23 11.34 5.07
C PRO A 185 -2.10 11.36 3.81
N GLY A 186 -3.28 10.73 3.85
CA GLY A 186 -4.23 10.73 2.73
C GLY A 186 -4.87 12.09 2.51
N GLY A 187 -5.28 12.77 3.59
CA GLY A 187 -5.88 14.10 3.55
C GLY A 187 -4.87 15.16 3.09
N THR A 188 -3.64 15.14 3.60
CA THR A 188 -2.60 16.08 3.16
C THR A 188 -2.19 15.85 1.71
N ALA A 189 -2.01 14.59 1.28
CA ALA A 189 -1.73 14.26 -0.11
C ALA A 189 -2.90 14.69 -1.04
N GLY A 190 -4.15 14.43 -0.65
CA GLY A 190 -5.33 14.81 -1.41
C GLY A 190 -5.53 16.34 -1.49
N LEU A 191 -5.25 17.06 -0.41
CA LEU A 191 -5.29 18.52 -0.38
C LEU A 191 -4.20 19.10 -1.28
N LEU A 192 -2.96 18.62 -1.15
CA LEU A 192 -1.84 19.08 -1.97
C LEU A 192 -2.08 18.81 -3.46
N TRP A 193 -2.63 17.63 -3.78
CA TRP A 193 -3.04 17.27 -5.14
C TRP A 193 -4.15 18.20 -5.68
N SER A 194 -5.16 18.49 -4.86
CA SER A 194 -6.25 19.41 -5.23
C SER A 194 -5.74 20.82 -5.50
N VAL A 195 -4.88 21.34 -4.63
CA VAL A 195 -4.22 22.65 -4.82
C VAL A 195 -3.40 22.66 -6.11
N GLY A 196 -2.62 21.60 -6.35
CA GLY A 196 -1.84 21.43 -7.58
C GLY A 196 -2.70 21.48 -8.84
N ASN A 197 -3.86 20.80 -8.84
CA ASN A 197 -4.79 20.83 -9.98
C ASN A 197 -5.44 22.20 -10.19
N ILE A 198 -5.83 22.90 -9.11
CA ILE A 198 -6.40 24.25 -9.22
C ILE A 198 -5.36 25.21 -9.79
N LEU A 199 -4.13 25.19 -9.28
CA LEU A 199 -3.03 26.04 -9.79
C LEU A 199 -2.69 25.70 -11.24
N SER A 200 -2.68 24.41 -11.59
CA SER A 200 -2.49 23.94 -12.96
C SER A 200 -3.56 24.50 -13.90
N MET A 201 -4.82 24.49 -13.46
CA MET A 201 -5.93 25.00 -14.25
C MET A 201 -5.86 26.52 -14.42
N ILE A 202 -5.52 27.26 -13.36
CA ILE A 202 -5.26 28.71 -13.43
C ILE A 202 -4.12 29.00 -14.42
N SER A 203 -3.04 28.21 -14.38
CA SER A 203 -1.92 28.35 -15.31
C SER A 203 -2.35 28.14 -16.77
N VAL A 204 -3.17 27.12 -17.05
CA VAL A 204 -3.68 26.86 -18.41
C VAL A 204 -4.59 27.98 -18.90
N GLN A 205 -5.42 28.54 -18.01
CA GLN A 205 -6.30 29.67 -18.36
C GLN A 205 -5.53 30.95 -18.68
N GLN A 206 -4.41 31.21 -18.00
CA GLN A 206 -3.64 32.44 -18.17
C GLN A 206 -2.58 32.35 -19.28
N LEU A 207 -1.92 31.18 -19.43
CA LEU A 207 -0.82 31.00 -20.39
C LEU A 207 -1.26 30.34 -21.71
N GLY A 208 -2.51 29.88 -21.80
CA GLY A 208 -3.00 29.07 -22.91
C GLY A 208 -2.64 27.59 -22.75
N GLU A 209 -3.30 26.74 -23.53
CA GLU A 209 -3.17 25.27 -23.40
C GLU A 209 -1.75 24.80 -23.70
N GLY A 210 -1.12 25.27 -24.78
CA GLY A 210 0.22 24.82 -25.18
C GLY A 210 1.29 25.06 -24.13
N VAL A 211 1.39 26.29 -23.61
CA VAL A 211 2.40 26.67 -22.61
C VAL A 211 2.01 26.15 -21.23
N GLY A 212 0.73 26.27 -20.84
CA GLY A 212 0.25 25.83 -19.54
C GLY A 212 0.48 24.33 -19.29
N TYR A 213 0.17 23.46 -20.26
CA TYR A 213 0.43 22.03 -20.12
C TYR A 213 1.91 21.70 -20.02
N SER A 214 2.75 22.40 -20.78
CA SER A 214 4.19 22.18 -20.79
C SER A 214 4.81 22.51 -19.43
N VAL A 215 4.33 23.57 -18.76
CA VAL A 215 4.72 23.91 -17.38
C VAL A 215 4.27 22.84 -16.38
N ILE A 216 3.04 22.34 -16.50
CA ILE A 216 2.54 21.27 -15.63
C ILE A 216 3.40 20.00 -15.79
N GLN A 217 3.80 19.65 -17.02
CA GLN A 217 4.69 18.52 -17.25
C GLN A 217 6.06 18.70 -16.61
N ALA A 218 6.55 19.94 -16.48
CA ALA A 218 7.82 20.21 -15.80
C ALA A 218 7.79 19.85 -14.31
N SER A 219 6.61 19.77 -13.66
CA SER A 219 6.48 19.29 -12.28
C SER A 219 7.00 17.86 -12.09
N MET A 220 6.96 17.03 -13.13
CA MET A 220 7.52 15.67 -13.11
C MET A 220 9.04 15.68 -12.93
N PHE A 221 9.74 16.72 -13.41
CA PHE A 221 11.18 16.87 -13.16
C PHE A 221 11.46 17.20 -11.72
N VAL A 222 10.69 18.12 -11.12
CA VAL A 222 10.84 18.47 -9.70
C VAL A 222 10.62 17.24 -8.82
N SER A 223 9.57 16.46 -9.12
CA SER A 223 9.30 15.19 -8.44
C SER A 223 10.45 14.18 -8.59
N GLY A 224 10.97 14.01 -9.81
CA GLY A 224 12.10 13.12 -10.06
C GLY A 224 13.41 13.58 -9.40
N LEU A 225 13.68 14.88 -9.37
CA LEU A 225 14.84 15.46 -8.67
C LEU A 225 14.74 15.19 -7.16
N TRP A 226 13.56 15.34 -6.57
CA TRP A 226 13.34 14.98 -5.17
C TRP A 226 13.56 13.48 -4.94
N GLY A 227 13.08 12.61 -5.84
CA GLY A 227 13.36 11.17 -5.83
C GLY A 227 14.86 10.83 -5.82
N ILE A 228 15.65 11.54 -6.62
CA ILE A 228 17.08 11.30 -6.77
C ILE A 228 17.87 11.87 -5.58
N PHE A 229 17.59 13.11 -5.17
CA PHE A 229 18.38 13.79 -4.14
C PHE A 229 17.94 13.43 -2.72
N TRP A 230 16.64 13.44 -2.45
CA TRP A 230 16.10 13.20 -1.11
C TRP A 230 16.01 11.71 -0.79
N TYR A 231 15.30 10.94 -1.63
CA TYR A 231 15.08 9.51 -1.39
C TYR A 231 16.24 8.62 -1.82
N ARG A 232 17.18 9.15 -2.62
CA ARG A 232 18.38 8.45 -3.11
C ARG A 232 18.04 7.12 -3.79
N GLU A 233 16.90 7.06 -4.48
CA GLU A 233 16.39 5.82 -5.09
C GLU A 233 17.31 5.29 -6.19
N VAL A 234 17.95 6.19 -6.94
CA VAL A 234 18.87 5.86 -8.03
C VAL A 234 20.31 5.93 -7.52
N GLN A 235 20.83 4.80 -7.06
CA GLN A 235 22.18 4.72 -6.50
C GLN A 235 23.28 4.76 -7.57
N ARG A 236 23.00 4.30 -8.79
CA ARG A 236 23.98 4.21 -9.87
C ARG A 236 24.15 5.55 -10.57
N ALA A 237 25.38 6.05 -10.64
CA ALA A 237 25.69 7.33 -11.28
C ALA A 237 25.27 7.38 -12.76
N LEU A 238 25.48 6.28 -13.51
CA LEU A 238 25.08 6.21 -14.92
C LEU A 238 23.57 6.33 -15.13
N ASP A 239 22.77 5.77 -14.23
CA ASP A 239 21.32 5.83 -14.33
C ASP A 239 20.80 7.24 -14.00
N ARG A 240 21.48 7.96 -13.07
CA ARG A 240 21.21 9.39 -12.81
C ARG A 240 21.52 10.27 -14.02
N ILE A 241 22.65 10.05 -14.70
CA ILE A 241 23.02 10.82 -15.89
C ILE A 241 22.03 10.55 -17.03
N LYS A 242 21.64 9.29 -17.26
CA LYS A 242 20.63 8.95 -18.28
C LYS A 242 19.30 9.65 -18.01
N TRP A 243 18.87 9.66 -16.75
CA TRP A 243 17.65 10.36 -16.34
C TRP A 243 17.77 11.88 -16.54
N LEU A 244 18.88 12.50 -16.13
CA LEU A 244 19.11 13.93 -16.32
C LEU A 244 19.18 14.33 -17.80
N LEU A 245 19.79 13.50 -18.65
CA LEU A 245 19.85 13.74 -20.09
C LEU A 245 18.45 13.66 -20.71
N ALA A 246 17.65 12.66 -20.33
CA ALA A 246 16.26 12.58 -20.76
C ALA A 246 15.44 13.79 -20.29
N ALA A 247 15.62 14.21 -19.03
CA ALA A 247 14.96 15.39 -18.48
C ALA A 247 15.33 16.68 -19.22
N PHE A 248 16.62 16.85 -19.55
CA PHE A 248 17.11 18.00 -20.30
C PHE A 248 16.52 18.06 -21.72
N VAL A 249 16.45 16.92 -22.41
CA VAL A 249 15.82 16.83 -23.74
C VAL A 249 14.35 17.24 -23.67
N THR A 250 13.59 16.75 -22.69
CA THR A 250 12.19 17.13 -22.54
C THR A 250 12.01 18.59 -22.16
N LEU A 251 12.84 19.16 -21.28
CA LEU A 251 12.81 20.58 -20.94
C LEU A 251 13.12 21.46 -22.15
N THR A 252 14.09 21.06 -22.97
CA THR A 252 14.41 21.75 -24.23
C THR A 252 13.21 21.74 -25.18
N GLY A 253 12.51 20.60 -25.29
CA GLY A 253 11.28 20.49 -26.09
C GLY A 253 10.16 21.44 -25.59
N ILE A 254 9.96 21.51 -24.27
CA ILE A 254 9.00 22.43 -23.65
C ILE A 254 9.36 23.89 -23.95
N LEU A 255 10.63 24.27 -23.81
CA LEU A 255 11.10 25.63 -24.08
C LEU A 255 10.98 26.00 -25.56
N LEU A 256 11.28 25.06 -26.46
CA LEU A 256 11.16 25.27 -27.90
C LEU A 256 9.70 25.49 -28.32
N LEU A 257 8.78 24.68 -27.80
CA LEU A 257 7.33 24.85 -28.03
C LEU A 257 6.82 26.19 -27.47
N GLY A 258 7.32 26.59 -26.30
CA GLY A 258 6.98 27.90 -25.71
C GLY A 258 7.51 29.08 -26.52
N TYR A 259 8.67 28.94 -27.17
CA TYR A 259 9.25 29.97 -28.02
C TYR A 259 8.46 30.14 -29.33
N GLU A 260 8.09 29.03 -29.97
CA GLU A 260 7.30 29.04 -31.21
C GLU A 260 5.96 29.75 -31.03
N HIS A 261 5.24 29.50 -29.93
CA HIS A 261 3.96 30.16 -29.66
C HIS A 261 4.06 31.69 -29.49
N ARG A 262 5.25 32.22 -29.21
CA ARG A 262 5.46 33.67 -29.01
C ARG A 262 5.76 34.43 -30.29
N THR A 263 6.09 33.71 -31.38
CA THR A 263 6.51 34.29 -32.66
C THR A 263 5.32 34.33 -33.62
#